data_AF-A0A2Z6D4B5-F1
#
_entry.id   AF-A0A2Z6D4B5-F1
#
_cell.length_a   1.000
_cell.length_b   1.000
_cell.length_c   1.000
_cell.angle_alpha   90.00
_cell.angle_beta   90.00
_cell.angle_gamma   90.00
#
_symmetry.space_group_name_H-M   'P 1'
#
loop_
_entity.id
_entity.type
_entity.pdbx_description
1 polymer ?
#
loop_
_entity_poly.entity_id
_entity_poly.type
_entity_poly.pdbx_seq_one_letter_code
_entity_poly.pdbx_strand_id
1 'polypeptide(L)'
;MSHIEVAQIIEQIKQEIEVDASGKAKASVRATARLAGVDEKAIRHTLENAEQKPSKLAVMLMEQGFQSAELRGWRTDGIPDKAIAIILEYYAFYANRYCNPQARLVCRSFNTIGIRAWIQEKLGWTKPTTANESALTQIQLLAAIAAQMAEQEQRLLQQQQQQAEILHRLKDVEIEQDRFNTPSGHKYSIVGFANLQGLEISAKEASTKGRKASALCRKQGIEIERIHDPRFGRVGLYPESVLIEVFSSGQN
;
A
#
# COMPACT_ATOMS: atom_id res chain seq x y z
N MET A 1 45.35 -10.67 -24.91
CA MET A 1 43.99 -10.43 -24.43
C MET A 1 43.97 -9.09 -23.69
N SER A 2 43.06 -8.19 -24.03
CA SER A 2 43.00 -6.80 -23.54
C SER A 2 41.92 -6.62 -22.46
N HIS A 3 41.97 -5.52 -21.70
CA HIS A 3 40.91 -5.18 -20.72
C HIS A 3 39.52 -5.05 -21.37
N ILE A 4 39.45 -4.69 -22.65
CA ILE A 4 38.20 -4.55 -23.41
C ILE A 4 37.53 -5.92 -23.58
N GLU A 5 38.31 -6.98 -23.79
CA GLU A 5 37.79 -8.34 -23.97
C GLU A 5 37.24 -8.91 -22.65
N VAL A 6 37.84 -8.56 -21.51
CA VAL A 6 37.30 -8.95 -20.18
C VAL A 6 35.95 -8.30 -19.90
N ALA A 7 35.80 -7.01 -20.22
CA ALA A 7 34.53 -6.31 -20.03
C ALA A 7 33.40 -6.92 -20.88
N GLN A 8 33.71 -7.34 -22.11
CA GLN A 8 32.75 -8.03 -22.97
C GLN A 8 32.34 -9.40 -22.40
N ILE A 9 33.29 -10.17 -21.87
CA ILE A 9 32.98 -11.45 -21.21
C ILE A 9 32.08 -11.23 -20.00
N ILE A 10 32.38 -10.21 -19.17
CA ILE A 10 31.57 -9.89 -17.99
C ILE A 10 30.12 -9.54 -18.39
N GLU A 11 29.93 -8.78 -19.46
CA GLU A 11 28.57 -8.45 -19.94
C GLU A 11 27.84 -9.69 -20.46
N GLN A 12 28.53 -10.59 -21.16
CA GLN A 12 27.95 -11.83 -21.69
C GLN A 12 27.49 -12.83 -20.62
N ILE A 13 28.08 -12.80 -19.43
CA ILE A 13 27.73 -13.70 -18.33
C ILE A 13 26.74 -13.10 -17.34
N LYS A 14 26.36 -11.83 -17.50
CA LYS A 14 25.57 -11.08 -16.52
C LYS A 14 24.25 -11.76 -16.14
N GLN A 15 23.58 -12.39 -17.11
CA GLN A 15 22.32 -13.12 -16.91
C GLN A 15 22.50 -14.48 -16.21
N GLU A 16 23.74 -14.92 -16.00
CA GLU A 16 24.08 -16.18 -15.35
C GLU A 16 24.72 -15.98 -13.96
N ILE A 17 24.64 -14.75 -13.44
CA ILE A 17 25.08 -14.37 -12.10
C ILE A 17 23.84 -14.01 -11.28
N GLU A 18 23.71 -14.64 -10.13
CA GLU A 18 22.67 -14.36 -9.15
C GLU A 18 23.31 -13.80 -7.88
N VAL A 19 22.63 -12.87 -7.22
CA VAL A 19 23.03 -12.32 -5.92
C VAL A 19 21.88 -12.52 -4.95
N ASP A 20 22.16 -13.11 -3.80
CA ASP A 20 21.15 -13.33 -2.76
C ASP A 20 20.92 -12.08 -1.90
N ALA A 21 19.93 -12.15 -1.01
CA ALA A 21 19.59 -11.06 -0.10
C ALA A 21 20.71 -10.70 0.90
N SER A 22 21.71 -11.58 1.09
CA SER A 22 22.88 -11.33 1.91
C SER A 22 24.04 -10.69 1.14
N GLY A 23 23.87 -10.46 -0.16
CA GLY A 23 24.90 -9.91 -1.04
C GLY A 23 25.92 -10.93 -1.52
N LYS A 24 25.71 -12.23 -1.27
CA LYS A 24 26.58 -13.29 -1.79
C LYS A 24 26.18 -13.62 -3.22
N ALA A 25 27.18 -13.73 -4.09
CA ALA A 25 26.94 -14.04 -5.49
C ALA A 25 27.21 -15.51 -5.79
N LYS A 26 26.52 -16.03 -6.80
CA LYS A 26 26.80 -17.32 -7.41
C LYS A 26 26.68 -17.21 -8.92
N ALA A 27 27.45 -17.99 -9.65
CA ALA A 27 27.40 -18.02 -11.11
C ALA A 27 27.30 -19.44 -11.64
N SER A 28 26.74 -19.59 -12.84
CA SER A 28 26.69 -20.90 -13.50
C SER A 28 28.10 -21.48 -13.73
N VAL A 29 28.20 -22.81 -13.88
CA VAL A 29 29.46 -23.47 -14.26
C VAL A 29 29.98 -22.95 -15.61
N ARG A 30 29.07 -22.66 -16.54
CA ARG A 30 29.40 -22.11 -17.86
C ARG A 30 29.95 -20.70 -17.78
N ALA A 31 29.34 -19.84 -16.97
CA ALA A 31 29.81 -18.48 -16.71
C ALA A 31 31.23 -18.51 -16.12
N THR A 32 31.45 -19.35 -15.11
CA THR A 32 32.76 -19.54 -14.49
C THR A 32 33.80 -20.07 -15.48
N ALA A 33 33.45 -21.04 -16.32
CA ALA A 33 34.31 -21.56 -17.37
C ALA A 33 34.69 -20.49 -18.41
N ARG A 34 33.70 -19.70 -18.84
CA ARG A 34 33.91 -18.55 -19.75
C ARG A 34 34.76 -17.45 -19.13
N LEU A 35 34.71 -17.22 -17.82
CA LEU A 35 35.64 -16.29 -17.17
C LEU A 35 37.06 -16.85 -17.15
N ALA A 36 37.22 -18.12 -16.78
CA ALA A 36 38.53 -18.78 -16.71
C ALA A 36 39.15 -19.06 -18.10
N GLY A 37 38.36 -19.03 -19.17
CA GLY A 37 38.81 -19.33 -20.53
C GLY A 37 39.04 -20.82 -20.76
N VAL A 38 38.28 -21.67 -20.05
CA VAL A 38 38.43 -23.13 -20.08
C VAL A 38 37.14 -23.81 -20.54
N ASP A 39 37.24 -25.08 -20.93
CA ASP A 39 36.06 -25.88 -21.24
C ASP A 39 35.23 -26.13 -19.96
N GLU A 40 33.91 -25.91 -20.06
CA GLU A 40 32.94 -26.17 -18.99
C GLU A 40 33.07 -27.59 -18.43
N LYS A 41 33.38 -28.58 -19.28
CA LYS A 41 33.61 -29.97 -18.90
C LYS A 41 34.75 -30.13 -17.89
N ALA A 42 35.80 -29.30 -17.97
CA ALA A 42 36.93 -29.39 -17.04
C ALA A 42 36.52 -29.04 -15.61
N ILE A 43 35.66 -28.02 -15.46
CA ILE A 43 35.11 -27.64 -14.15
C ILE A 43 34.08 -28.68 -13.70
N ARG A 44 33.16 -29.11 -14.57
CA ARG A 44 32.18 -30.16 -14.22
C ARG A 44 32.85 -31.45 -13.75
N HIS A 45 33.87 -31.91 -14.45
CA HIS A 45 34.63 -33.09 -14.06
C HIS A 45 35.25 -32.94 -12.66
N THR A 46 35.76 -31.75 -12.33
CA THR A 46 36.28 -31.46 -10.98
C THR A 46 35.20 -31.55 -9.91
N LEU A 47 34.02 -30.97 -10.18
CA LEU A 47 32.89 -30.99 -9.25
C LEU A 47 32.29 -32.39 -9.06
N GLU A 48 32.26 -33.21 -10.12
CA GLU A 48 31.72 -34.58 -10.09
C GLU A 48 32.61 -35.57 -9.33
N ASN A 49 33.93 -35.44 -9.46
CA ASN A 49 34.88 -36.44 -8.97
C ASN A 49 35.56 -36.04 -7.66
N ALA A 50 35.11 -34.95 -7.02
CA ALA A 50 35.74 -34.40 -5.80
C ALA A 50 35.86 -35.42 -4.65
N GLU A 51 34.85 -36.28 -4.46
CA GLU A 51 34.86 -37.29 -3.38
C GLU A 51 35.71 -38.53 -3.71
N GLN A 52 35.64 -39.02 -4.95
CA GLN A 52 36.27 -40.30 -5.32
C GLN A 52 37.74 -40.13 -5.71
N LYS A 53 38.04 -39.06 -6.46
CA LYS A 53 39.38 -38.78 -6.99
C LYS A 53 39.54 -37.27 -7.17
N PRO A 54 39.78 -36.52 -6.08
CA PRO A 54 39.86 -35.08 -6.14
C PRO A 54 40.98 -34.62 -7.07
N SER A 55 40.63 -33.73 -8.01
CA SER A 55 41.63 -33.01 -8.82
C SER A 55 42.38 -32.00 -7.94
N LYS A 56 43.52 -31.48 -8.40
CA LYS A 56 44.23 -30.39 -7.69
C LYS A 56 43.33 -29.19 -7.40
N LEU A 57 42.40 -28.87 -8.32
CA LEU A 57 41.41 -27.82 -8.13
C LEU A 57 40.40 -28.18 -7.04
N ALA A 58 39.90 -29.42 -7.00
CA ALA A 58 39.02 -29.87 -5.92
C ALA A 58 39.72 -29.78 -4.55
N VAL A 59 40.99 -30.21 -4.48
CA VAL A 59 41.79 -30.09 -3.25
C VAL A 59 41.92 -28.63 -2.81
N MET A 60 42.27 -27.72 -3.73
CA MET A 60 42.39 -26.30 -3.43
C MET A 60 41.07 -25.69 -2.93
N LEU A 61 39.93 -26.11 -3.48
CA LEU A 61 38.61 -25.68 -2.98
C LEU A 61 38.37 -26.21 -1.56
N MET A 62 38.69 -27.47 -1.30
CA MET A 62 38.51 -28.07 0.03
C MET A 62 39.40 -27.44 1.10
N GLU A 63 40.63 -27.07 0.76
CA GLU A 63 41.55 -26.33 1.65
C GLU A 63 41.00 -24.95 2.03
N GLN A 64 40.13 -24.36 1.20
CA GLN A 64 39.45 -23.09 1.46
C GLN A 64 38.12 -23.26 2.22
N GLY A 65 37.83 -24.48 2.71
CA GLY A 65 36.71 -24.77 3.61
C GLY A 65 35.44 -25.29 2.92
N PHE A 66 35.47 -25.58 1.61
CA PHE A 66 34.33 -26.19 0.93
C PHE A 66 34.30 -27.71 1.12
N GLN A 67 33.13 -28.28 1.41
CA GLN A 67 33.03 -29.73 1.58
C GLN A 67 32.90 -30.43 0.23
N SER A 68 33.54 -31.58 0.06
CA SER A 68 33.49 -32.37 -1.19
C SER A 68 32.06 -32.71 -1.63
N ALA A 69 31.15 -32.92 -0.67
CA ALA A 69 29.74 -33.19 -0.94
C ALA A 69 28.99 -31.99 -1.54
N GLU A 70 29.37 -30.76 -1.16
CA GLU A 70 28.76 -29.52 -1.65
C GLU A 70 29.11 -29.23 -3.10
N LEU A 71 30.35 -29.56 -3.52
CA LEU A 71 30.86 -29.31 -4.86
C LEU A 71 29.97 -29.93 -5.96
N ARG A 72 29.40 -31.11 -5.69
CA ARG A 72 28.53 -31.80 -6.64
C ARG A 72 27.24 -31.01 -6.92
N GLY A 73 26.70 -30.33 -5.91
CA GLY A 73 25.48 -29.52 -6.00
C GLY A 73 25.64 -28.24 -6.82
N TRP A 74 26.85 -27.68 -6.92
CA TRP A 74 27.10 -26.44 -7.66
C TRP A 74 26.83 -26.53 -9.17
N ARG A 75 26.67 -27.74 -9.70
CA ARG A 75 26.25 -27.96 -11.09
C ARG A 75 24.85 -27.41 -11.38
N THR A 76 23.97 -27.48 -10.40
CA THR A 76 22.58 -27.01 -10.48
C THR A 76 22.42 -25.69 -9.74
N ASP A 77 23.04 -25.58 -8.58
CA ASP A 77 22.74 -24.49 -7.65
C ASP A 77 23.54 -23.22 -7.96
N GLY A 78 24.63 -23.38 -8.73
CA GLY A 78 25.60 -22.33 -9.04
C GLY A 78 26.87 -22.46 -8.18
N ILE A 79 27.97 -21.93 -8.71
CA ILE A 79 29.27 -21.86 -8.02
C ILE A 79 29.29 -20.56 -7.20
N PRO A 80 29.51 -20.60 -5.88
CA PRO A 80 29.63 -19.41 -5.05
C PRO A 80 30.80 -18.51 -5.45
N ASP A 81 30.66 -17.20 -5.26
CA ASP A 81 31.67 -16.17 -5.56
C ASP A 81 33.09 -16.49 -5.06
N LYS A 82 33.22 -16.94 -3.81
CA LYS A 82 34.51 -17.37 -3.23
C LYS A 82 35.12 -18.54 -4.00
N ALA A 83 34.31 -19.51 -4.41
CA ALA A 83 34.76 -20.64 -5.22
C ALA A 83 35.13 -20.21 -6.65
N ILE A 84 34.40 -19.24 -7.25
CA ILE A 84 34.76 -18.65 -8.54
C ILE A 84 36.16 -18.02 -8.46
N ALA A 85 36.46 -17.25 -7.42
CA ALA A 85 37.77 -16.63 -7.23
C ALA A 85 38.90 -17.68 -7.19
N ILE A 86 38.70 -18.79 -6.46
CA ILE A 86 39.66 -19.89 -6.36
C ILE A 86 39.85 -20.60 -7.71
N ILE A 87 38.76 -20.87 -8.44
CA ILE A 87 38.83 -21.50 -9.77
C ILE A 87 39.61 -20.61 -10.74
N LEU A 88 39.38 -19.30 -10.72
CA LEU A 88 40.12 -18.35 -11.54
C LEU A 88 41.60 -18.31 -11.16
N GLU A 89 41.93 -18.31 -9.87
CA GLU A 89 43.31 -18.34 -9.40
C GLU A 89 44.04 -19.63 -9.81
N TYR A 90 43.36 -20.78 -9.67
CA TYR A 90 43.87 -22.08 -10.10
C TYR A 90 44.23 -22.07 -11.58
N TYR A 91 43.31 -21.66 -12.46
CA TYR A 91 43.59 -21.59 -13.89
C TYR A 91 44.54 -20.44 -14.24
N ALA A 92 44.72 -19.42 -13.42
CA ALA A 92 45.70 -18.38 -13.67
C ALA A 92 47.15 -18.85 -13.38
N PHE A 93 47.35 -19.65 -12.33
CA PHE A 93 48.68 -19.91 -11.75
C PHE A 93 49.00 -21.37 -11.41
N TYR A 94 48.03 -22.20 -11.03
CA TYR A 94 48.28 -23.52 -10.43
C TYR A 94 47.92 -24.71 -11.33
N ALA A 95 47.26 -24.47 -12.47
CA ALA A 95 46.86 -25.49 -13.43
C ALA A 95 48.01 -26.06 -14.29
N ASN A 96 49.28 -25.72 -13.99
CA ASN A 96 50.48 -26.15 -14.73
C ASN A 96 50.38 -25.80 -16.23
N ARG A 97 50.51 -26.79 -17.12
CA ARG A 97 50.34 -26.59 -18.58
C ARG A 97 48.95 -26.11 -19.00
N TYR A 98 47.96 -26.20 -18.11
CA TYR A 98 46.59 -25.76 -18.34
C TYR A 98 46.31 -24.36 -17.78
N CYS A 99 47.35 -23.64 -17.33
CA CYS A 99 47.20 -22.24 -16.97
C CYS A 99 46.73 -21.42 -18.18
N ASN A 100 45.73 -20.56 -17.97
CA ASN A 100 45.08 -19.79 -19.00
C ASN A 100 45.38 -18.29 -18.86
N PRO A 101 45.85 -17.62 -19.93
CA PRO A 101 46.08 -16.17 -19.92
C PRO A 101 44.83 -15.34 -19.60
N GLN A 102 43.64 -15.81 -19.99
CA GLN A 102 42.38 -15.16 -19.68
C GLN A 102 42.07 -15.20 -18.19
N ALA A 103 42.14 -16.38 -17.57
CA ALA A 103 41.96 -16.52 -16.12
C ALA A 103 42.90 -15.56 -15.36
N ARG A 104 44.15 -15.44 -15.80
CA ARG A 104 45.12 -14.50 -15.21
C ARG A 104 44.71 -13.04 -15.37
N LEU A 105 44.22 -12.64 -16.54
CA LEU A 105 43.78 -11.28 -16.79
C LEU A 105 42.52 -10.94 -16.00
N VAL A 106 41.56 -11.87 -15.93
CA VAL A 106 40.32 -11.73 -15.15
C VAL A 106 40.65 -11.64 -13.66
N CYS A 107 41.49 -12.52 -13.14
CA CYS A 107 41.94 -12.50 -11.74
C CYS A 107 42.58 -11.14 -11.36
N ARG A 108 43.50 -10.63 -12.19
CA ARG A 108 44.11 -9.30 -11.98
C ARG A 108 43.09 -8.15 -12.06
N SER A 109 42.12 -8.25 -12.96
CA SER A 109 41.06 -7.26 -13.12
C SER A 109 40.16 -7.24 -11.88
N PHE A 110 39.73 -8.40 -11.39
CA PHE A 110 38.95 -8.48 -10.15
C PHE A 110 39.72 -8.02 -8.93
N ASN A 111 41.01 -8.33 -8.80
CA ASN A 111 41.84 -7.77 -7.72
C ASN A 111 41.88 -6.24 -7.76
N THR A 112 42.04 -5.67 -8.97
CA THR A 112 42.04 -4.21 -9.15
C THR A 112 40.67 -3.59 -8.80
N ILE A 113 39.57 -4.23 -9.22
CA ILE A 113 38.20 -3.81 -8.91
C ILE A 113 37.95 -3.89 -7.40
N GLY A 114 38.34 -4.99 -6.76
CA GLY A 114 38.18 -5.22 -5.32
C GLY A 114 38.95 -4.20 -4.48
N ILE A 115 40.22 -3.95 -4.80
CA ILE A 115 41.03 -2.91 -4.15
C ILE A 115 40.37 -1.54 -4.31
N ARG A 116 39.92 -1.21 -5.52
CA ARG A 116 39.24 0.06 -5.78
C ARG A 116 37.95 0.19 -5.00
N ALA A 117 37.10 -0.84 -4.99
CA ALA A 117 35.83 -0.86 -4.27
C ALA A 117 36.05 -0.69 -2.77
N TRP A 118 37.04 -1.40 -2.20
CA TRP A 118 37.42 -1.26 -0.79
C TRP A 118 37.89 0.16 -0.46
N ILE A 119 38.76 0.77 -1.28
CA ILE A 119 39.20 2.16 -1.07
C ILE A 119 38.02 3.13 -1.14
N GLN A 120 37.15 2.97 -2.14
CA GLN A 120 35.97 3.81 -2.32
C GLN A 120 35.03 3.73 -1.11
N GLU A 121 34.76 2.52 -0.61
CA GLU A 121 33.97 2.29 0.60
C GLU A 121 34.61 2.98 1.81
N LYS A 122 35.92 2.78 2.04
CA LYS A 122 36.63 3.36 3.18
C LYS A 122 36.71 4.87 3.16
N LEU A 123 36.71 5.47 1.97
CA LEU A 123 36.74 6.92 1.81
C LEU A 123 35.35 7.55 1.64
N GLY A 124 34.27 6.75 1.72
CA GLY A 124 32.91 7.24 1.52
C GLY A 124 32.66 7.78 0.09
N TRP A 125 33.45 7.34 -0.88
CA TRP A 125 33.27 7.73 -2.27
C TRP A 125 32.01 7.05 -2.83
N THR A 126 31.07 7.85 -3.31
CA THR A 126 29.90 7.37 -4.03
C THR A 126 30.07 7.65 -5.52
N LYS A 127 29.68 6.68 -6.36
CA LYS A 127 29.66 6.92 -7.80
C LYS A 127 28.70 8.08 -8.05
N PRO A 128 29.09 9.15 -8.76
CA PRO A 128 28.15 10.17 -9.17
C PRO A 128 27.11 9.49 -10.05
N THR A 129 25.91 9.28 -9.50
CA THR A 129 24.75 8.84 -10.26
C THR A 129 24.65 9.79 -11.46
N THR A 130 24.49 9.25 -12.66
CA THR A 130 24.15 10.01 -13.85
C THR A 130 22.89 10.81 -13.52
N ALA A 131 23.06 12.06 -13.08
CA ALA A 131 22.02 12.89 -12.48
C ALA A 131 20.77 13.00 -13.37
N ASN A 132 20.94 12.81 -14.68
CA ASN A 132 19.88 12.79 -15.67
C ASN A 132 18.90 11.62 -15.50
N GLU A 133 19.34 10.40 -15.19
CA GLU A 133 18.44 9.25 -15.05
C GLU A 133 17.61 9.32 -13.76
N SER A 134 18.23 9.75 -12.66
CA SER A 134 17.53 9.99 -11.39
C SER A 134 16.62 11.21 -11.45
N ALA A 135 17.01 12.28 -12.13
CA ALA A 135 16.16 13.46 -12.28
C ALA A 135 14.97 13.17 -13.21
N LEU A 136 15.18 12.48 -14.33
CA LEU A 136 14.08 12.06 -15.23
C LEU A 136 13.07 11.17 -14.51
N THR A 137 13.53 10.20 -13.71
CA THR A 137 12.63 9.33 -12.94
C THR A 137 11.90 10.07 -11.83
N GLN A 138 12.54 11.04 -11.15
CA GLN A 138 11.87 11.89 -10.16
C GLN A 138 10.82 12.82 -10.79
N ILE A 139 11.12 13.42 -11.94
CA ILE A 139 10.17 14.28 -12.67
C ILE A 139 8.98 13.47 -13.17
N GLN A 140 9.22 12.27 -13.71
CA GLN A 140 8.16 11.36 -14.15
C GLN A 140 7.26 10.93 -12.97
N LEU A 141 7.85 10.63 -11.82
CA LEU A 141 7.10 10.31 -10.61
C LEU A 141 6.24 11.49 -10.16
N LEU A 142 6.79 12.71 -10.14
CA LEU A 142 6.04 13.92 -9.78
C LEU A 142 4.86 14.17 -10.73
N ALA A 143 5.06 13.97 -12.03
CA ALA A 143 4.01 14.11 -13.03
C ALA A 143 2.87 13.08 -12.84
N ALA A 144 3.22 11.82 -12.52
CA ALA A 144 2.24 10.79 -12.21
C ALA A 144 1.42 11.12 -10.96
N ILE A 145 2.08 11.63 -9.90
CA ILE A 145 1.41 12.06 -8.68
C ILE A 145 0.47 13.24 -8.95
N ALA A 146 0.91 14.24 -9.73
CA ALA A 146 0.08 15.38 -10.10
C ALA A 146 -1.18 14.97 -10.90
N ALA A 147 -1.03 14.05 -11.85
CA ALA A 147 -2.15 13.51 -12.62
C ALA A 147 -3.14 12.75 -11.72
N GLN A 148 -2.64 11.94 -10.80
CA GLN A 148 -3.49 11.21 -9.85
C GLN A 148 -4.26 12.16 -8.91
N MET A 149 -3.61 13.22 -8.43
CA MET A 149 -4.28 14.21 -7.57
C MET A 149 -5.38 14.97 -8.32
N ALA A 150 -5.13 15.36 -9.57
CA ALA A 150 -6.13 16.01 -10.40
C ALA A 150 -7.36 15.10 -10.64
N GLU A 151 -7.15 13.81 -10.86
CA GLU A 151 -8.24 12.84 -10.99
C GLU A 151 -9.01 12.66 -9.67
N GLN A 152 -8.31 12.62 -8.54
CA GLN A 152 -8.94 12.54 -7.22
C GLN A 152 -9.81 13.77 -6.92
N GLU A 153 -9.35 14.97 -7.26
CA GLU A 153 -10.11 16.21 -7.09
C GLU A 153 -11.41 16.19 -7.91
N GLN A 154 -11.36 15.73 -9.17
CA GLN A 154 -12.56 15.58 -9.99
C GLN A 154 -13.56 14.57 -9.41
N ARG A 155 -13.08 13.43 -8.90
CA ARG A 155 -13.95 12.44 -8.25
C ARG A 155 -14.60 13.01 -6.99
N LEU A 156 -13.87 13.79 -6.19
CA LEU A 156 -14.42 14.45 -5.00
C LEU A 156 -15.51 15.44 -5.34
N LEU A 157 -15.31 16.26 -6.39
CA LEU A 157 -16.33 17.20 -6.86
C LEU A 157 -17.60 16.47 -7.33
N GLN A 158 -17.44 15.38 -8.07
CA GLN A 158 -18.58 14.56 -8.51
C GLN A 158 -19.34 13.94 -7.33
N GLN A 159 -18.63 13.46 -6.32
CA GLN A 159 -19.25 12.94 -5.09
C GLN A 159 -20.02 14.03 -4.34
N GLN A 160 -19.48 15.24 -4.22
CA GLN A 160 -20.18 16.36 -3.59
C GLN A 160 -21.47 16.72 -4.33
N GLN A 161 -21.44 16.74 -5.66
CA GLN A 161 -22.64 16.98 -6.48
C GLN A 161 -23.70 15.90 -6.26
N GLN A 162 -23.30 14.63 -6.26
CA GLN A 162 -24.21 13.52 -5.98
C GLN A 162 -24.81 13.59 -4.57
N GLN A 163 -24.01 13.96 -3.57
CA GLN A 163 -24.50 14.14 -2.20
C GLN A 163 -25.53 15.27 -2.12
N ALA A 164 -25.28 16.40 -2.80
CA ALA A 164 -26.23 17.51 -2.85
C ALA A 164 -27.56 17.09 -3.50
N GLU A 165 -27.50 16.32 -4.59
CA GLU A 165 -28.69 15.80 -5.26
C GLU A 165 -29.47 14.80 -4.37
N ILE A 166 -28.76 13.88 -3.71
CA ILE A 166 -29.36 12.92 -2.77
C ILE A 166 -30.06 13.66 -1.62
N LEU A 167 -29.41 14.65 -1.03
CA LEU A 167 -30.00 15.46 0.05
C LEU A 167 -31.27 16.19 -0.41
N HIS A 168 -31.27 16.73 -1.63
CA HIS A 168 -32.48 17.34 -2.20
C HIS A 168 -33.61 16.32 -2.31
N ARG A 169 -33.33 15.16 -2.89
CA ARG A 169 -34.34 14.10 -3.07
C ARG A 169 -34.85 13.55 -1.76
N LEU A 170 -33.98 13.38 -0.76
CA LEU A 170 -34.38 12.96 0.58
C LEU A 170 -35.35 13.96 1.22
N LYS A 171 -35.07 15.25 1.09
CA LYS A 171 -35.96 16.30 1.59
C LYS A 171 -37.34 16.24 0.95
N ASP A 172 -37.41 16.04 -0.38
CA ASP A 172 -38.69 15.90 -1.07
C ASP A 172 -39.48 14.68 -0.58
N VAL A 173 -38.80 13.55 -0.39
CA VAL A 173 -39.39 12.32 0.16
C VAL A 173 -39.88 12.52 1.59
N GLU A 174 -39.11 13.22 2.45
CA GLU A 174 -39.52 13.55 3.82
C GLU A 174 -40.80 14.40 3.84
N ILE A 175 -40.89 15.40 2.95
CA ILE A 175 -42.10 16.23 2.82
C ILE A 175 -43.31 15.41 2.37
N GLU A 176 -43.15 14.51 1.39
CA GLU A 176 -44.23 13.63 0.94
C GLU A 176 -44.66 12.64 2.03
N GLN A 177 -43.70 12.08 2.76
CA GLN A 177 -43.96 11.16 3.85
C GLN A 177 -44.70 11.84 5.00
N ASP A 178 -44.34 13.08 5.36
CA ASP A 178 -45.04 13.86 6.37
C ASP A 178 -46.49 14.14 5.97
N ARG A 179 -46.73 14.51 4.70
CA ARG A 179 -48.08 14.70 4.14
C ARG A 179 -48.91 13.42 4.18
N PHE A 180 -48.30 12.26 3.90
CA PHE A 180 -48.99 10.98 3.95
C PHE A 180 -49.31 10.53 5.38
N ASN A 181 -48.35 10.67 6.31
CA ASN A 181 -48.51 10.24 7.70
C ASN A 181 -49.40 11.18 8.51
N THR A 182 -49.49 12.46 8.13
CA THR A 182 -50.34 13.45 8.80
C THR A 182 -51.26 14.21 7.82
N PRO A 183 -52.24 13.53 7.18
CA PRO A 183 -53.09 14.14 6.17
C PRO A 183 -53.94 15.31 6.70
N SER A 184 -54.19 15.35 8.01
CA SER A 184 -54.96 16.37 8.72
C SER A 184 -54.09 17.40 9.45
N GLY A 185 -52.76 17.38 9.23
CA GLY A 185 -51.76 18.14 9.97
C GLY A 185 -51.45 17.56 11.35
N HIS A 186 -50.33 18.02 11.94
CA HIS A 186 -49.90 17.61 13.28
C HIS A 186 -50.88 18.10 14.35
N LYS A 187 -51.34 17.18 15.21
CA LYS A 187 -52.22 17.49 16.35
C LYS A 187 -51.54 17.09 17.65
N TYR A 188 -51.57 17.97 18.64
CA TYR A 188 -50.93 17.76 19.93
C TYR A 188 -51.91 18.02 21.09
N SER A 189 -51.65 17.39 22.23
CA SER A 189 -52.30 17.79 23.48
C SER A 189 -51.66 19.08 24.02
N ILE A 190 -52.33 19.78 24.92
CA ILE A 190 -51.80 21.02 25.51
C ILE A 190 -50.46 20.79 26.21
N VAL A 191 -50.35 19.69 26.96
CA VAL A 191 -49.10 19.31 27.65
C VAL A 191 -48.05 18.83 26.66
N GLY A 192 -48.44 18.05 25.65
CA GLY A 192 -47.54 17.60 24.59
C GLY A 192 -46.90 18.78 23.83
N PHE A 193 -47.71 19.77 23.46
CA PHE A 193 -47.21 20.98 22.80
C PHE A 193 -46.35 21.85 23.72
N ALA A 194 -46.73 22.03 24.99
CA ALA A 194 -45.89 22.75 25.95
C ALA A 194 -44.50 22.11 26.11
N ASN A 195 -44.46 20.78 26.25
CA ASN A 195 -43.20 20.04 26.33
C ASN A 195 -42.37 20.16 25.04
N LEU A 196 -43.00 20.12 23.86
CA LEU A 196 -42.33 20.33 22.57
C LEU A 196 -41.69 21.72 22.47
N GLN A 197 -42.29 22.73 23.09
CA GLN A 197 -41.77 24.09 23.17
C GLN A 197 -40.83 24.31 24.37
N GLY A 198 -40.52 23.26 25.14
CA GLY A 198 -39.67 23.35 26.33
C GLY A 198 -40.29 24.14 27.49
N LEU A 199 -41.62 24.28 27.53
CA LEU A 199 -42.35 25.03 28.54
C LEU A 199 -42.92 24.10 29.62
N GLU A 200 -42.63 24.38 30.88
CA GLU A 200 -43.33 23.76 32.00
C GLU A 200 -44.62 24.52 32.31
N ILE A 201 -45.75 23.83 32.28
CA ILE A 201 -47.06 24.39 32.61
C ILE A 201 -47.73 23.60 33.72
N SER A 202 -48.40 24.30 34.63
CA SER A 202 -49.18 23.66 35.69
C SER A 202 -50.44 22.99 35.14
N ALA A 203 -51.00 22.01 35.89
CA ALA A 203 -52.25 21.36 35.52
C ALA A 203 -53.43 22.35 35.35
N LYS A 204 -53.43 23.44 36.12
CA LYS A 204 -54.45 24.50 36.05
C LYS A 204 -54.33 25.32 34.77
N GLU A 205 -53.11 25.64 34.36
CA GLU A 205 -52.82 26.34 33.12
C GLU A 205 -53.13 25.48 31.91
N ALA A 206 -52.73 24.19 31.95
CA ALA A 206 -53.07 23.21 30.93
C ALA A 206 -54.59 23.11 30.73
N SER A 207 -55.35 23.04 31.84
CA SER A 207 -56.82 23.00 31.80
C SER A 207 -57.45 24.27 31.23
N THR A 208 -56.85 25.43 31.50
CA THR A 208 -57.36 26.72 31.03
C THR A 208 -57.07 26.92 29.54
N LYS A 209 -55.85 26.63 29.12
CA LYS A 209 -55.45 26.65 27.71
C LYS A 209 -56.21 25.59 26.90
N GLY A 210 -56.47 24.41 27.46
CA GLY A 210 -57.30 23.37 26.82
C GLY A 210 -58.74 23.82 26.55
N ARG A 211 -59.36 24.55 27.49
CA ARG A 211 -60.69 25.15 27.27
C ARG A 211 -60.67 26.22 26.18
N LYS A 212 -59.63 27.06 26.15
CA LYS A 212 -59.43 28.06 25.08
C LYS A 212 -59.25 27.41 23.71
N ALA A 213 -58.39 26.39 23.61
CA ALA A 213 -58.18 25.62 22.38
C ALA A 213 -59.46 24.94 21.90
N SER A 214 -60.22 24.33 22.80
CA SER A 214 -61.54 23.75 22.48
C SER A 214 -62.53 24.80 21.97
N ALA A 215 -62.57 25.99 22.55
CA ALA A 215 -63.46 27.07 22.10
C ALA A 215 -63.04 27.59 20.72
N LEU A 216 -61.73 27.74 20.49
CA LEU A 216 -61.17 28.20 19.23
C LEU A 216 -61.43 27.20 18.09
N CYS A 217 -61.20 25.90 18.31
CA CYS A 217 -61.55 24.85 17.34
C CYS A 217 -63.04 24.86 17.01
N ARG A 218 -63.93 24.97 18.00
CA ARG A 218 -65.39 25.04 17.76
C ARG A 218 -65.79 26.26 16.93
N LYS A 219 -65.17 27.42 17.20
CA LYS A 219 -65.41 28.66 16.45
C LYS A 219 -64.96 28.54 15.00
N GLN A 220 -63.87 27.80 14.76
CA GLN A 220 -63.31 27.57 13.43
C GLN A 220 -63.90 26.34 12.72
N GLY A 221 -64.85 25.62 13.33
CA GLY A 221 -65.45 24.42 12.75
C GLY A 221 -64.53 23.19 12.70
N ILE A 222 -63.46 23.17 13.50
CA ILE A 222 -62.45 22.10 13.52
C ILE A 222 -62.88 21.00 14.51
N GLU A 223 -62.83 19.75 14.07
CA GLU A 223 -63.07 18.58 14.92
C GLU A 223 -61.92 18.32 15.89
N ILE A 224 -62.26 18.09 17.17
CA ILE A 224 -61.30 17.85 18.25
C ILE A 224 -61.25 16.35 18.54
N GLU A 225 -60.15 15.72 18.19
CA GLU A 225 -59.87 14.33 18.56
C GLU A 225 -59.53 14.21 20.04
N ARG A 226 -59.75 13.03 20.64
CA ARG A 226 -59.42 12.78 22.04
C ARG A 226 -58.67 11.48 22.20
N ILE A 227 -57.58 11.54 22.96
CA ILE A 227 -56.78 10.37 23.33
C ILE A 227 -56.86 10.11 24.83
N HIS A 228 -56.60 8.87 25.23
CA HIS A 228 -56.50 8.51 26.64
C HIS A 228 -55.07 8.78 27.15
N ASP A 229 -54.98 9.63 28.16
CA ASP A 229 -53.79 9.95 28.94
C ASP A 229 -53.91 9.26 30.32
N PRO A 230 -52.93 8.44 30.72
CA PRO A 230 -52.96 7.74 32.01
C PRO A 230 -53.05 8.64 33.24
N ARG A 231 -52.60 9.90 33.14
CA ARG A 231 -52.58 10.88 34.24
C ARG A 231 -53.85 11.73 34.27
N PHE A 232 -54.39 12.07 33.10
CA PHE A 232 -55.46 13.07 32.96
C PHE A 232 -56.77 12.55 32.35
N GLY A 233 -56.86 11.25 32.05
CA GLY A 233 -58.05 10.66 31.44
C GLY A 233 -58.15 10.99 29.95
N ARG A 234 -59.29 11.44 29.43
CA ARG A 234 -59.42 11.78 28.00
C ARG A 234 -59.00 13.22 27.72
N VAL A 235 -57.90 13.41 27.00
CA VAL A 235 -57.36 14.73 26.63
C VAL A 235 -57.58 15.00 25.15
N GLY A 236 -57.85 16.27 24.82
CA GLY A 236 -58.05 16.71 23.43
C GLY A 236 -56.72 16.88 22.69
N LEU A 237 -56.72 16.52 21.41
CA LEU A 237 -55.68 16.83 20.44
C LEU A 237 -56.14 17.99 19.57
N TYR A 238 -55.28 19.00 19.44
CA TYR A 238 -55.58 20.23 18.71
C TYR A 238 -54.53 20.45 17.62
N PRO A 239 -54.91 21.02 16.46
CA PRO A 239 -53.95 21.39 15.44
C PRO A 239 -52.90 22.35 15.98
N GLU A 240 -51.68 22.24 15.47
CA GLU A 240 -50.56 23.09 15.86
C GLU A 240 -50.88 24.60 15.76
N SER A 241 -51.57 25.03 14.70
CA SER A 241 -51.98 26.43 14.51
C SER A 241 -52.84 26.98 15.65
N VAL A 242 -53.79 26.18 16.15
CA VAL A 242 -54.65 26.52 17.29
C VAL A 242 -53.84 26.61 18.58
N LEU A 243 -52.85 25.72 18.74
CA LEU A 243 -52.00 25.69 19.92
C LEU A 243 -51.05 26.90 19.96
N ILE A 244 -50.42 27.26 18.84
CA ILE A 244 -49.62 28.49 18.73
C ILE A 244 -50.44 29.70 19.16
N GLU A 245 -51.66 29.85 18.65
CA GLU A 245 -52.53 30.98 19.01
C GLU A 245 -52.86 31.01 20.52
N VAL A 246 -53.19 29.86 21.11
CA VAL A 246 -53.55 29.73 22.54
C VAL A 246 -52.36 29.96 23.47
N PHE A 247 -51.16 29.58 23.06
CA PHE A 247 -49.94 29.79 23.84
C PHE A 247 -49.42 31.23 23.72
N SER A 248 -49.59 31.87 22.57
CA SER A 248 -49.26 33.29 22.36
C SER A 248 -50.23 34.26 23.05
N SER A 249 -51.51 33.89 23.19
CA SER A 249 -52.58 34.73 23.78
C SER A 249 -52.54 34.87 25.32
N GLY A 250 -51.36 34.75 25.94
CA GLY A 250 -51.18 34.80 27.40
C GLY A 250 -49.84 35.35 27.89
N GLN A 251 -49.08 36.03 27.03
CA GLN A 251 -47.87 36.77 27.41
C GLN A 251 -48.10 38.29 27.64
N ASN A 252 -49.36 38.73 27.77
CA ASN A 252 -49.72 40.09 28.22
C ASN A 252 -50.34 40.06 29.61
#